data_AF-K1RV22-F1
#
_entry.id   AF-K1RV22-F1
#
_cell.length_a   1.000
_cell.length_b   1.000
_cell.length_c   1.000
_cell.angle_alpha   90.00
_cell.angle_beta   90.00
_cell.angle_gamma   90.00
#
_symmetry.space_group_name_H-M   'P 1'
#
loop_
_entity.id
_entity.type
_entity.pdbx_description
1 polymer ?
#
loop_
_entity_poly.entity_id
_entity_poly.type
_entity_poly.pdbx_seq_one_letter_code
_entity_poly.pdbx_strand_id
1 'polypeptide(L)'
;MANDYYEEVVCEHSNILESSQQESTILQQILQTMTVDPDLLSELSDEQTAILFVKIREEQVRRYNEFEKKNQDDRIPRKPKKGRKNVDFLLGKNGMEKQREEAELASLKQAREMARKLEEEKQKAEEEEKIRVEQLRVNIKH
;
A
#
# COMPACT_ATOMS: atom_id res chain seq x y z
N MET A 1 -27.10 -17.59 47.84
CA MET A 1 -25.66 -17.32 47.97
C MET A 1 -24.82 -18.05 46.93
N ALA A 2 -24.94 -19.37 46.71
CA ALA A 2 -24.20 -20.04 45.62
C ALA A 2 -24.86 -19.92 44.24
N ASN A 3 -26.20 -19.82 44.17
CA ASN A 3 -26.92 -19.65 42.90
C ASN A 3 -26.81 -18.24 42.33
N ASP A 4 -26.83 -17.20 43.18
CA ASP A 4 -26.76 -15.80 42.73
C ASP A 4 -25.43 -15.51 42.01
N TYR A 5 -24.33 -16.15 42.43
CA TYR A 5 -23.01 -16.04 41.80
C TYR A 5 -22.95 -16.74 40.44
N TYR A 6 -23.67 -17.85 40.25
CA TYR A 6 -23.72 -18.55 38.97
C TYR A 6 -24.60 -17.81 37.95
N GLU A 7 -25.69 -17.19 38.41
CA GLU A 7 -26.58 -16.42 37.55
C GLU A 7 -25.90 -15.12 37.07
N GLU A 8 -25.16 -14.44 37.96
CA GLU A 8 -24.35 -13.26 37.62
C GLU A 8 -23.25 -13.60 36.60
N VAL A 9 -22.48 -14.67 36.83
CA VAL A 9 -21.39 -15.10 35.93
C VAL A 9 -21.94 -15.58 34.58
N VAL A 10 -23.06 -16.30 34.53
CA VAL A 10 -23.67 -16.74 33.25
C VAL A 10 -24.22 -15.56 32.47
N CYS A 11 -24.79 -14.56 33.15
CA CYS A 11 -25.28 -13.33 32.53
C CYS A 11 -24.13 -12.48 31.94
N GLU A 12 -23.01 -12.33 32.67
CA GLU A 12 -21.82 -11.64 32.18
C GLU A 12 -21.23 -12.32 30.93
N HIS A 13 -21.10 -13.65 30.93
CA HIS A 13 -20.62 -14.38 29.75
C HIS A 13 -21.59 -14.26 28.56
N SER A 14 -22.91 -14.26 28.82
CA SER A 14 -23.92 -14.04 27.79
C SER A 14 -23.81 -12.63 27.19
N ASN A 15 -23.62 -11.60 28.02
CA ASN A 15 -23.44 -10.21 27.59
C ASN A 15 -22.15 -10.00 26.76
N ILE A 16 -21.07 -10.71 27.10
CA ILE A 16 -19.80 -10.66 26.35
C ILE A 16 -19.95 -11.34 24.98
N LEU A 17 -20.67 -12.46 24.90
CA LEU A 17 -20.94 -13.12 23.63
C LEU A 17 -21.87 -12.28 22.73
N GLU A 18 -22.90 -11.67 23.29
CA GLU A 18 -23.88 -10.88 22.55
C GLU A 18 -23.28 -9.57 22.01
N SER A 19 -22.44 -8.89 22.80
CA SER A 19 -21.66 -7.73 22.34
C SER A 19 -20.69 -8.08 21.20
N SER A 20 -19.97 -9.22 21.29
CA SER A 20 -19.07 -9.65 20.21
C SER A 20 -19.81 -10.02 18.91
N GLN A 21 -21.05 -10.53 19.00
CA GLN A 21 -21.87 -10.83 17.83
C GLN A 21 -22.38 -9.56 17.14
N GLN A 22 -22.73 -8.53 17.91
CA GLN A 22 -23.16 -7.23 17.40
C GLN A 22 -22.05 -6.53 16.59
N GLU A 23 -20.81 -6.57 17.07
CA GLU A 23 -19.63 -5.99 16.40
C GLU A 23 -19.37 -6.61 15.01
N SER A 24 -19.55 -7.93 14.88
CA SER A 24 -19.39 -8.65 13.61
C SER A 24 -20.41 -8.18 12.55
N THR A 25 -21.66 -7.93 12.97
CA THR A 25 -22.72 -7.49 12.05
C THR A 25 -22.52 -6.06 11.53
N ILE A 26 -22.01 -5.17 12.37
CA ILE A 26 -21.72 -3.77 12.01
C ILE A 26 -20.58 -3.70 11.00
N LEU A 27 -19.50 -4.44 11.25
CA LEU A 27 -18.35 -4.51 10.34
C LEU A 27 -18.76 -5.01 8.95
N GLN A 28 -19.61 -6.05 8.87
CA GLN A 28 -20.13 -6.56 7.61
C GLN A 28 -21.01 -5.54 6.88
N GLN A 29 -21.88 -4.82 7.59
CA GLN A 29 -22.71 -3.77 7.00
C GLN A 29 -21.87 -2.64 6.40
N ILE A 30 -20.84 -2.18 7.10
CA ILE A 30 -19.92 -1.15 6.61
C ILE A 30 -19.18 -1.60 5.35
N LEU A 31 -18.71 -2.85 5.32
CA LEU A 31 -18.02 -3.40 4.15
C LEU A 31 -18.92 -3.45 2.91
N GLN A 32 -20.22 -3.64 3.11
CA GLN A 32 -21.20 -3.67 2.04
C GLN A 32 -21.50 -2.25 1.50
N THR A 33 -21.78 -1.30 2.39
CA THR A 33 -22.17 0.07 2.05
C THR A 33 -21.00 0.97 1.65
N MET A 34 -19.78 0.67 2.14
CA MET A 34 -18.57 1.50 1.98
C MET A 34 -18.65 2.92 2.56
N THR A 35 -19.69 3.19 3.34
CA THR A 35 -19.93 4.47 3.98
C THR A 35 -20.09 4.22 5.47
N VAL A 36 -19.30 4.94 6.27
CA VAL A 36 -19.28 4.83 7.73
C VAL A 36 -19.85 6.10 8.32
N ASP A 37 -20.80 5.94 9.25
CA ASP A 37 -21.26 7.02 10.11
C ASP A 37 -20.15 7.34 11.14
N PRO A 38 -19.70 8.61 11.26
CA PRO A 38 -18.65 8.99 12.21
C PRO A 38 -18.96 8.60 13.66
N ASP A 39 -20.23 8.60 14.06
CA ASP A 39 -20.63 8.25 15.43
C ASP A 39 -20.41 6.74 15.67
N LEU A 40 -20.75 5.89 14.69
CA LEU A 40 -20.56 4.45 14.73
C LEU A 40 -19.08 4.03 14.69
N LEU A 41 -18.23 4.81 14.02
CA LEU A 41 -16.77 4.56 14.00
C LEU A 41 -16.13 4.81 15.37
N SER A 42 -16.70 5.72 16.16
CA SER A 42 -16.18 6.09 17.49
C SER A 42 -16.47 5.05 18.57
N GLU A 43 -17.46 4.19 18.33
CA GLU A 43 -17.84 3.09 19.21
C GLU A 43 -16.97 1.83 19.00
N LEU A 44 -16.28 1.73 17.86
CA LEU A 44 -15.38 0.61 17.56
C LEU A 44 -14.07 0.75 18.33
N SER A 45 -13.56 -0.38 18.82
CA SER A 45 -12.21 -0.43 19.41
C SER A 45 -11.12 -0.14 18.37
N ASP A 46 -9.94 0.26 18.82
CA ASP A 46 -8.79 0.55 17.95
C ASP A 46 -8.41 -0.62 17.04
N GLU A 47 -8.49 -1.86 17.56
CA GLU A 47 -8.21 -3.08 16.80
C GLU A 47 -9.24 -3.31 15.70
N GLN A 48 -10.52 -3.18 16.01
CA GLN A 48 -11.61 -3.33 15.03
C GLN A 48 -11.53 -2.25 13.95
N THR A 49 -11.21 -1.02 14.32
CA THR A 49 -11.02 0.11 13.41
C THR A 49 -9.86 -0.14 12.44
N ALA A 50 -8.73 -0.66 12.94
CA ALA A 50 -7.60 -1.02 12.09
C ALA A 50 -7.97 -2.13 11.09
N ILE A 51 -8.64 -3.19 11.54
CA ILE A 51 -9.14 -4.27 10.68
C ILE A 51 -10.13 -3.73 9.63
N LEU A 52 -11.03 -2.84 10.05
CA LEU A 52 -12.01 -2.20 9.18
C LEU A 52 -11.34 -1.44 8.03
N PHE A 53 -10.32 -0.62 8.30
CA PHE A 53 -9.61 0.14 7.26
C PHE A 53 -8.92 -0.77 6.25
N VAL A 54 -8.29 -1.85 6.70
CA VAL A 54 -7.67 -2.84 5.81
C VAL A 54 -8.73 -3.46 4.90
N LYS A 55 -9.86 -3.89 5.45
CA LYS A 55 -10.95 -4.54 4.70
C LYS A 55 -11.64 -3.59 3.71
N ILE A 56 -11.87 -2.33 4.11
CA ILE A 56 -12.36 -1.28 3.21
C ILE A 56 -11.40 -1.09 2.04
N ARG A 57 -10.09 -1.04 2.31
CA ARG A 57 -9.10 -0.84 1.27
C ARG A 57 -9.03 -2.01 0.29
N GLU A 58 -9.05 -3.24 0.79
CA GLU A 58 -9.10 -4.45 -0.03
C GLU A 58 -10.31 -4.42 -0.99
N GLU A 59 -11.47 -4.09 -0.47
CA GLU A 59 -12.72 -4.07 -1.23
C GLU A 59 -12.78 -2.88 -2.21
N GLN A 60 -12.22 -1.71 -1.87
CA GLN A 60 -12.01 -0.62 -2.82
C GLN A 60 -11.15 -1.06 -4.01
N VAL A 61 -10.03 -1.73 -3.74
CA VAL A 61 -9.13 -2.24 -4.79
C VAL A 61 -9.84 -3.29 -5.65
N ARG A 62 -10.60 -4.21 -5.03
CA ARG A 62 -11.40 -5.20 -5.76
C ARG A 62 -12.43 -4.54 -6.68
N ARG A 63 -13.23 -3.60 -6.18
CA ARG A 63 -14.24 -2.85 -6.96
C ARG A 63 -13.59 -2.03 -8.07
N TYR A 64 -12.46 -1.38 -7.79
CA TYR A 64 -11.68 -0.66 -8.79
C TYR A 64 -11.21 -1.59 -9.90
N ASN A 65 -10.59 -2.72 -9.56
CA ASN A 65 -10.12 -3.70 -10.55
C ASN A 65 -11.27 -4.30 -11.38
N GLU A 66 -12.44 -4.53 -10.79
CA GLU A 66 -13.63 -4.99 -11.51
C GLU A 66 -14.20 -3.93 -12.44
N PHE A 67 -14.26 -2.68 -11.99
CA PHE A 67 -14.62 -1.54 -12.81
C PHE A 67 -13.64 -1.40 -13.98
N GLU A 68 -12.33 -1.46 -13.72
CA GLU A 68 -11.28 -1.41 -14.72
C GLU A 68 -11.45 -2.49 -15.77
N LYS A 69 -11.69 -3.74 -15.34
CA LYS A 69 -11.91 -4.88 -16.24
C LYS A 69 -13.17 -4.71 -17.10
N LYS A 70 -14.25 -4.17 -16.53
CA LYS A 70 -15.51 -3.92 -17.26
C LYS A 70 -15.43 -2.73 -18.22
N ASN A 71 -14.61 -1.73 -17.90
CA ASN A 71 -14.51 -0.48 -18.66
C ASN A 71 -13.22 -0.41 -19.51
N GLN A 72 -12.54 -1.53 -19.76
CA GLN A 72 -11.36 -1.56 -20.63
C GLN A 72 -11.68 -1.06 -22.05
N ASP A 73 -12.89 -1.35 -22.56
CA ASP A 73 -13.33 -0.92 -23.90
C ASP A 73 -13.77 0.56 -23.95
N ASP A 74 -14.26 1.12 -22.84
CA ASP A 74 -14.68 2.53 -22.76
C ASP A 74 -13.49 3.51 -22.67
N ARG A 75 -12.27 2.99 -22.52
CA ARG A 75 -11.01 3.73 -22.61
C ARG A 75 -10.57 3.99 -24.04
N ILE A 76 -11.17 3.34 -25.02
CA ILE A 76 -10.96 3.71 -26.42
C ILE A 76 -11.53 5.12 -26.57
N PRO A 77 -10.72 6.15 -26.87
CA PRO A 77 -11.24 7.49 -27.08
C PRO A 77 -12.27 7.43 -28.20
N ARG A 78 -13.55 7.54 -27.83
CA ARG A 78 -14.64 7.57 -28.81
C ARG A 78 -14.35 8.75 -29.72
N LYS A 79 -14.22 8.50 -31.03
CA LYS A 79 -13.97 9.56 -32.01
C LYS A 79 -14.95 10.71 -31.74
N PRO A 80 -14.47 11.96 -31.59
CA PRO A 80 -15.34 13.08 -31.28
C PRO A 80 -16.42 13.19 -32.36
N LYS A 81 -17.69 13.14 -31.94
CA LYS A 81 -18.82 13.35 -32.87
C LYS A 81 -18.71 14.78 -33.41
N LYS A 82 -18.62 14.92 -34.73
CA LYS A 82 -18.50 16.21 -35.43
C LYS A 82 -19.66 17.12 -34.99
N GLY A 83 -19.34 18.27 -34.39
CA GLY A 83 -20.33 19.28 -33.96
C GLY A 83 -20.57 19.42 -32.46
N ARG A 84 -19.88 18.69 -31.58
CA ARG A 84 -19.92 18.94 -30.12
C ARG A 84 -18.87 19.97 -29.71
N LYS A 85 -19.25 20.88 -28.81
CA LYS A 85 -18.31 21.81 -28.16
C LYS A 85 -17.37 20.98 -27.28
N ASN A 86 -16.08 21.01 -27.56
CA ASN A 86 -15.06 20.37 -26.74
C ASN A 86 -14.69 21.31 -25.58
N VAL A 87 -14.57 20.76 -24.38
CA VAL A 87 -13.96 21.46 -23.24
C VAL A 87 -12.48 21.11 -23.26
N ASP A 88 -11.66 22.04 -23.72
CA ASP A 88 -10.22 21.92 -23.56
C ASP A 88 -9.88 22.31 -22.12
N PHE A 89 -9.52 21.34 -21.30
CA PHE A 89 -8.92 21.63 -20.00
C PHE A 89 -7.59 22.34 -20.26
N LEU A 90 -7.57 23.66 -20.06
CA LEU A 90 -6.35 24.44 -20.05
C LEU A 90 -5.45 23.88 -18.94
N LEU A 91 -4.47 23.05 -19.33
CA LEU A 91 -3.39 22.64 -18.45
C LEU A 91 -2.76 23.92 -17.87
N GLY A 92 -2.59 23.93 -16.55
CA GLY A 92 -2.02 25.04 -15.80
C GLY A 92 -0.80 25.64 -16.49
N LYS A 93 -0.75 26.96 -16.50
CA LYS A 93 0.07 27.86 -17.32
C LYS A 93 1.59 27.81 -17.05
N ASN A 94 2.13 26.70 -16.58
CA ASN A 94 3.49 26.62 -16.08
C ASN A 94 4.04 25.22 -16.37
N GLY A 95 4.81 25.10 -17.45
CA GLY A 95 5.51 23.90 -17.93
C GLY A 95 6.59 23.35 -16.98
N MET A 96 6.33 23.38 -15.68
CA MET A 96 7.18 22.87 -14.60
C MET A 96 7.15 21.34 -14.50
N GLU A 97 6.17 20.69 -15.12
CA GLU A 97 6.05 19.23 -15.12
C GLU A 97 7.18 18.58 -15.93
N LYS A 98 7.49 19.11 -17.12
CA LYS A 98 8.62 18.64 -17.94
C LYS A 98 9.97 18.86 -17.25
N GLN A 99 10.13 19.99 -16.57
CA GLN A 99 11.36 20.30 -15.84
C GLN A 99 11.58 19.36 -14.65
N ARG A 100 10.50 18.95 -13.98
CA ARG A 100 10.57 18.01 -12.85
C ARG A 100 10.94 16.60 -13.32
N GLU A 101 10.36 16.14 -14.42
CA GLU A 101 10.66 14.84 -15.02
C GLU A 101 12.11 14.75 -15.51
N GLU A 102 12.64 15.81 -16.15
CA GLU A 102 14.03 15.87 -16.59
C GLU A 102 15.02 15.89 -15.42
N ALA A 103 14.71 16.59 -14.33
CA ALA A 103 15.53 16.64 -13.12
C ALA A 103 15.59 15.27 -12.41
N GLU A 104 14.46 14.57 -12.34
CA GLU A 104 14.40 13.21 -11.77
C GLU A 104 15.21 12.22 -12.62
N LEU A 105 15.11 12.32 -13.94
CA LEU A 105 15.89 11.48 -14.86
C LEU A 105 17.41 11.76 -14.75
N ALA A 106 17.81 13.01 -14.54
CA ALA A 106 19.20 13.39 -14.33
C ALA A 106 19.77 12.83 -13.00
N SER A 107 18.99 12.91 -11.92
CA SER A 107 19.34 12.33 -10.62
C SER A 107 19.52 10.80 -10.71
N LEU A 108 18.61 10.11 -11.41
CA LEU A 108 18.71 8.67 -11.64
C LEU A 108 19.96 8.27 -12.44
N LYS A 109 20.38 9.07 -13.42
CA LYS A 109 21.62 8.83 -14.18
C LYS A 109 22.85 8.94 -13.29
N GLN A 110 22.91 9.98 -12.45
CA GLN A 110 24.02 10.18 -11.50
C GLN A 110 24.11 9.03 -10.48
N ALA A 111 22.96 8.60 -9.93
CA ALA A 111 22.91 7.46 -9.00
C ALA A 111 23.42 6.16 -9.65
N ARG A 112 23.06 5.89 -10.92
CA ARG A 112 23.56 4.73 -11.67
C ARG A 112 25.07 4.77 -11.89
N GLU A 113 25.61 5.94 -12.22
CA GLU A 113 27.06 6.08 -12.40
C GLU A 113 27.84 5.90 -11.10
N MET A 114 27.32 6.42 -9.98
CA MET A 114 27.92 6.20 -8.67
C MET A 114 27.88 4.71 -8.28
N ALA A 115 26.77 4.02 -8.52
CA ALA A 115 26.65 2.59 -8.26
C ALA A 115 27.67 1.76 -9.07
N ARG A 116 27.88 2.10 -10.35
CA ARG A 116 28.90 1.45 -11.20
C ARG A 116 30.31 1.66 -10.64
N LYS A 117 30.66 2.89 -10.26
CA LYS A 117 31.99 3.18 -9.68
C LYS A 117 32.23 2.43 -8.37
N LEU A 118 31.22 2.36 -7.52
CA LEU A 118 31.29 1.62 -6.25
C LEU A 118 31.52 0.12 -6.50
N GLU A 119 30.88 -0.45 -7.52
CA GLU A 119 31.07 -1.85 -7.89
C GLU A 119 32.49 -2.12 -8.42
N GLU A 120 33.02 -1.24 -9.25
CA GLU A 120 34.41 -1.33 -9.74
C GLU A 120 35.43 -1.23 -8.59
N GLU A 121 35.17 -0.37 -7.59
CA GLU A 121 36.01 -0.26 -6.40
C GLU A 121 35.96 -1.51 -5.53
N LYS A 122 34.76 -2.09 -5.33
CA LYS A 122 34.59 -3.36 -4.62
C LYS A 122 35.33 -4.51 -5.30
N GLN A 123 35.26 -4.59 -6.64
CA GLN A 123 35.96 -5.62 -7.40
C GLN A 123 37.47 -5.49 -7.27
N LYS A 124 38.00 -4.27 -7.33
CA LYS A 124 39.43 -4.02 -7.09
C LYS A 124 39.85 -4.41 -5.67
N ALA A 125 39.06 -4.04 -4.67
CA ALA A 125 39.35 -4.41 -3.29
C ALA A 125 39.35 -5.94 -3.10
N GLU A 126 38.41 -6.65 -3.72
CA GLU A 126 38.36 -8.12 -3.68
C GLU A 126 39.54 -8.76 -4.41
N GLU A 127 39.97 -8.22 -5.56
CA GLU A 127 41.17 -8.68 -6.26
C GLU A 127 42.44 -8.45 -5.44
N GLU A 128 42.59 -7.28 -4.84
CA GLU A 128 43.71 -6.96 -3.94
C GLU A 128 43.73 -7.89 -2.72
N GLU A 129 42.57 -8.19 -2.14
CA GLU A 129 42.43 -9.14 -1.04
C GLU A 129 42.80 -10.56 -1.48
N LYS A 130 42.34 -11.02 -2.65
CA LYS A 130 42.72 -12.31 -3.22
C LYS A 130 44.23 -12.42 -3.43
N ILE A 131 44.85 -11.38 -4.00
CA ILE A 131 46.30 -11.30 -4.20
C ILE A 131 47.02 -11.38 -2.84
N ARG A 132 46.56 -10.62 -1.85
CA ARG A 132 47.13 -10.61 -0.49
C ARG A 132 47.03 -11.97 0.19
N VAL A 133 45.87 -12.63 0.09
CA VAL A 133 45.65 -13.96 0.67
C VAL A 133 46.56 -15.01 0.01
N GLU A 134 46.71 -14.97 -1.32
CA GLU A 134 47.60 -15.90 -2.02
C GLU A 134 49.08 -15.66 -1.68
N GLN A 135 49.52 -14.40 -1.54
CA GLN A 135 50.86 -14.07 -1.06
C GLN A 135 51.13 -14.63 0.34
N LEU A 136 50.18 -14.48 1.27
CA LEU A 136 50.28 -15.07 2.62
C LEU A 136 50.35 -16.60 2.55
N ARG A 137 49.57 -17.23 1.68
CA ARG A 137 49.58 -18.69 1.46
C ARG A 137 50.93 -19.20 0.94
N VAL A 138 51.58 -18.46 0.06
CA VAL A 138 52.92 -18.79 -0.46
C VAL A 138 53.98 -18.65 0.63
N ASN A 139 53.89 -17.61 1.45
CA ASN A 139 54.82 -17.35 2.56
C ASN A 139 54.72 -18.36 3.72
N ILE A 140 53.56 -18.99 3.92
CA ILE A 140 53.36 -20.05 4.94
C ILE A 140 53.92 -21.41 4.48
N LYS A 141 54.13 -21.61 3.17
CA LYS A 141 54.58 -22.89 2.58
C LYS A 141 56.11 -23.04 2.46
N HIS A 142 56.88 -22.01 2.79
CA HIS A 142 58.35 -22.04 2.87
C HIS A 142 58.78 -21.95 4.33
#